data_AF-A0A1Y4DDD0-F1
#
_entry.id   AF-A0A1Y4DDD0-F1
#
_cell.length_a   1.000
_cell.length_b   1.000
_cell.length_c   1.000
_cell.angle_alpha   90.00
_cell.angle_beta   90.00
_cell.angle_gamma   90.00
#
_symmetry.space_group_name_H-M   'P 1'
#
loop_
_entity.id
_entity.type
_entity.pdbx_description
1 polymer ?
#
loop_
_entity_poly.entity_id
_entity_poly.type
_entity_poly.pdbx_seq_one_letter_code
_entity_poly.pdbx_strand_id
1 'polypeptide(L)'
;MKSAKNKVLKPRFGGVFYRAFKRFCSTRAFGKGPDKRAFLKYNENMKTSRFLIALLVCFGFVACTPPEDEVHPKRRSARADNLQRYMNKAQHHRAMAQARSKAIVQGPLVDADVLKEFLPQMPDLRISSQIFAQKNALQNEVRQAHARRAAQETGELLAQFREEAMAAALTAQTPQELATKLDETTALYSQKIAAFSKNQQAASWALPDEEQSLLSRQTLQDAVDGLTEGIERDYGSVCAQKAQPVLHKAADDYWLALSSVSDPQEMEQELTRVGDEADEAFRGVVAAYGDPVVTVSDDQAASLRARLIAAHQQIENQFDKLYGKEAVLKTRDIFERYKDAADQIVRRAARLSQMQNELNQAGETYRKEMAALQVALNESLERRAAEVRGIPVSVARK
;
A
#
# COMPACT_ATOMS: atom_id res chain seq x y z
N MET A 1 -35.44 -9.10 -29.03
CA MET A 1 -35.76 -10.54 -29.24
C MET A 1 -34.54 -11.38 -28.89
N LYS A 2 -34.75 -12.44 -28.09
CA LYS A 2 -33.94 -13.67 -27.87
C LYS A 2 -32.44 -13.48 -27.51
N SER A 3 -31.97 -13.72 -26.28
CA SER A 3 -31.95 -14.95 -25.46
C SER A 3 -30.93 -15.99 -25.90
N ALA A 4 -30.11 -16.39 -24.91
CA ALA A 4 -29.40 -17.67 -24.69
C ALA A 4 -27.87 -17.56 -24.68
N LYS A 5 -27.08 -18.22 -23.84
CA LYS A 5 -27.20 -18.91 -22.52
C LYS A 5 -25.83 -19.61 -22.32
N ASN A 6 -25.43 -19.79 -21.05
CA ASN A 6 -24.54 -20.86 -20.53
C ASN A 6 -23.03 -20.77 -20.88
N LYS A 7 -22.06 -21.03 -19.98
CA LYS A 7 -21.99 -21.94 -18.82
C LYS A 7 -20.88 -21.43 -17.87
N VAL A 8 -21.18 -21.29 -16.58
CA VAL A 8 -20.16 -21.23 -15.51
C VAL A 8 -20.30 -22.49 -14.66
N LEU A 9 -19.19 -23.22 -14.53
CA LEU A 9 -19.03 -24.38 -13.66
C LEU A 9 -18.93 -23.95 -12.19
N LYS A 10 -19.66 -24.66 -11.32
CA LYS A 10 -19.61 -24.55 -9.85
C LYS A 10 -18.65 -25.58 -9.25
N PRO A 11 -18.13 -25.32 -8.05
CA PRO A 11 -18.14 -26.29 -6.94
C PRO A 11 -19.08 -25.75 -5.81
N ARG A 12 -20.12 -26.47 -5.33
CA ARG A 12 -20.12 -27.50 -4.25
C ARG A 12 -19.21 -27.08 -3.07
N PHE A 13 -19.68 -26.66 -1.89
CA PHE A 13 -20.63 -27.29 -0.96
C PHE A 13 -21.26 -26.28 0.04
N GLY A 14 -22.43 -26.62 0.60
CA GLY A 14 -22.73 -26.30 2.02
C GLY A 14 -23.96 -25.45 2.37
N GLY A 15 -25.18 -25.83 1.93
CA GLY A 15 -26.44 -25.21 2.36
C GLY A 15 -27.47 -26.23 2.84
N VAL A 16 -27.35 -26.72 4.08
CA VAL A 16 -28.30 -27.69 4.68
C VAL A 16 -29.10 -27.10 5.87
N PHE A 17 -28.78 -25.91 6.39
CA PHE A 17 -29.44 -25.41 7.61
C PHE A 17 -30.63 -24.46 7.40
N TYR A 18 -31.03 -24.13 6.17
CA TYR A 18 -32.07 -23.10 5.93
C TYR A 18 -33.46 -23.62 5.50
N ARG A 19 -33.68 -24.95 5.42
CA ARG A 19 -34.96 -25.52 4.96
C ARG A 19 -35.86 -26.16 6.03
N ALA A 20 -35.42 -26.29 7.28
CA ALA A 20 -36.26 -26.86 8.33
C ALA A 20 -37.08 -25.81 9.11
N PHE A 21 -36.68 -24.53 9.10
CA PHE A 21 -37.30 -23.49 9.95
C PHE A 21 -38.57 -22.86 9.33
N LYS A 22 -38.79 -23.01 8.02
CA LYS A 22 -39.91 -22.36 7.31
C LYS A 22 -41.22 -23.16 7.30
N ARG A 23 -41.29 -24.30 8.02
CA ARG A 23 -42.48 -25.18 8.05
C ARG A 23 -43.28 -25.13 9.36
N PHE A 24 -42.92 -24.27 10.32
CA PHE A 24 -43.58 -24.23 11.63
C PHE A 24 -44.46 -22.97 11.87
N CYS A 25 -44.46 -21.97 10.98
CA CYS A 25 -45.23 -20.75 11.15
C CYS A 25 -46.12 -20.43 9.93
N SER A 26 -47.33 -21.01 9.89
CA SER A 26 -48.44 -20.70 8.97
C SER A 26 -49.47 -21.84 9.14
N THR A 27 -50.58 -21.74 9.89
CA THR A 27 -51.72 -20.82 9.68
C THR A 27 -52.77 -20.99 10.81
N ARG A 28 -53.19 -19.87 11.44
CA ARG A 28 -54.60 -19.55 11.79
C ARG A 28 -55.05 -18.57 10.68
N ALA A 29 -56.26 -18.55 10.08
CA ALA A 29 -57.57 -18.30 10.68
C ALA A 29 -58.71 -18.38 9.62
N PHE A 30 -59.89 -18.86 10.05
CA PHE A 30 -61.30 -18.51 9.74
C PHE A 30 -61.86 -18.27 8.31
N GLY A 31 -63.01 -18.92 7.99
CA GLY A 31 -64.09 -18.34 7.18
C GLY A 31 -65.09 -19.28 6.43
N LYS A 32 -66.33 -19.38 6.96
CA LYS A 32 -67.66 -19.63 6.32
C LYS A 32 -68.04 -21.06 5.82
N GLY A 33 -69.01 -21.69 6.50
CA GLY A 33 -69.59 -23.03 6.21
C GLY A 33 -70.81 -23.03 5.28
N PRO A 34 -71.83 -23.92 5.42
CA PRO A 34 -71.87 -25.24 6.06
C PRO A 34 -72.31 -26.36 5.06
N ASP A 35 -72.06 -27.64 5.38
CA ASP A 35 -72.97 -28.79 5.20
C ASP A 35 -72.31 -30.14 4.94
N LYS A 36 -72.78 -31.12 5.72
CA LYS A 36 -72.87 -32.54 5.40
C LYS A 36 -71.58 -33.24 4.97
N ARG A 37 -70.58 -33.29 5.86
CA ARG A 37 -69.52 -34.34 5.84
C ARG A 37 -68.74 -34.49 7.16
N ALA A 38 -69.09 -33.75 8.21
CA ALA A 38 -68.40 -33.77 9.50
C ALA A 38 -68.83 -34.89 10.46
N PHE A 39 -69.91 -35.64 10.17
CA PHE A 39 -70.42 -36.67 11.10
C PHE A 39 -69.88 -38.10 10.86
N LEU A 40 -69.05 -38.32 9.84
CA LEU A 40 -68.53 -39.67 9.51
C LEU A 40 -67.02 -39.84 9.73
N LYS A 41 -66.28 -38.79 10.11
CA LYS A 41 -64.85 -38.90 10.49
C LYS A 41 -64.60 -38.84 12.01
N TYR A 42 -65.63 -38.61 12.82
CA TYR A 42 -65.51 -38.68 14.29
C TYR A 42 -65.47 -40.12 14.82
N ASN A 43 -65.80 -41.11 13.97
CA ASN A 43 -65.96 -42.51 14.38
C ASN A 43 -64.74 -43.42 14.07
N GLU A 44 -63.74 -42.93 13.33
CA GLU A 44 -62.47 -43.66 13.10
C GLU A 44 -61.38 -43.27 14.10
N ASN A 45 -61.38 -42.03 14.60
CA ASN A 45 -60.44 -41.56 15.64
C ASN A 45 -60.75 -42.12 17.04
N MET A 46 -61.96 -42.63 17.29
CA MET A 46 -62.27 -43.37 18.53
C MET A 46 -61.90 -44.85 18.50
N LYS A 47 -61.61 -45.42 17.31
CA LYS A 47 -61.16 -46.82 17.18
C LYS A 47 -59.63 -46.95 17.32
N THR A 48 -58.86 -45.95 16.90
CA THR A 48 -57.39 -45.91 17.09
C THR A 48 -56.97 -45.54 18.51
N SER A 49 -57.82 -44.83 19.27
CA SER A 49 -57.56 -44.47 20.67
C SER A 49 -57.85 -45.59 21.67
N ARG A 50 -58.66 -46.60 21.31
CA ARG A 50 -58.89 -47.80 22.16
C ARG A 50 -57.79 -48.86 22.02
N PHE A 51 -57.06 -48.89 20.89
CA PHE A 51 -55.90 -49.76 20.72
C PHE A 51 -54.61 -49.21 21.35
N LEU A 52 -54.46 -47.88 21.46
CA LEU A 52 -53.28 -47.27 22.09
C LEU A 52 -53.28 -47.38 23.62
N ILE A 53 -54.45 -47.45 24.27
CA ILE A 53 -54.55 -47.64 25.73
C ILE A 53 -54.27 -49.10 26.12
N ALA A 54 -54.69 -50.08 25.30
CA ALA A 54 -54.33 -51.49 25.52
C ALA A 54 -52.82 -51.73 25.29
N LEU A 55 -52.19 -51.03 24.33
CA LEU A 55 -50.74 -51.07 24.15
C LEU A 55 -49.96 -50.38 25.29
N LEU A 56 -50.52 -49.33 25.90
CA LEU A 56 -49.94 -48.67 27.08
C LEU A 56 -50.15 -49.45 28.39
N VAL A 57 -51.17 -50.31 28.49
CA VAL A 57 -51.42 -51.14 29.68
C VAL A 57 -50.73 -52.52 29.57
N CYS A 58 -50.53 -53.07 28.37
CA CYS A 58 -49.78 -54.33 28.18
C CYS A 58 -48.25 -54.17 28.14
N PHE A 59 -47.70 -52.96 27.93
CA PHE A 59 -46.28 -52.67 28.18
C PHE A 59 -46.00 -52.15 29.61
N GLY A 60 -47.03 -52.06 30.45
CA GLY A 60 -46.94 -51.60 31.85
C GLY A 60 -46.80 -52.70 32.91
N PHE A 61 -46.78 -53.99 32.54
CA PHE A 61 -46.79 -55.11 33.49
C PHE A 61 -45.92 -56.29 33.03
N VAL A 62 -44.62 -56.09 32.83
CA VAL A 62 -43.58 -57.14 32.98
C VAL A 62 -42.33 -56.50 33.56
N ALA A 63 -42.29 -56.40 34.90
CA ALA A 63 -41.12 -56.57 35.77
C ALA A 63 -41.50 -56.20 37.23
N CYS A 64 -42.37 -57.01 37.85
CA CYS A 64 -42.44 -57.15 39.31
C CYS A 64 -41.75 -58.46 39.71
N THR A 65 -40.50 -58.59 39.31
CA THR A 65 -39.47 -59.20 40.15
C THR A 65 -38.65 -58.04 40.65
N PRO A 66 -38.32 -57.94 41.96
CA PRO A 66 -37.38 -56.92 42.38
C PRO A 66 -36.13 -57.16 41.54
N PRO A 67 -35.58 -56.16 40.82
CA PRO A 67 -34.20 -56.31 40.44
C PRO A 67 -33.48 -56.52 41.78
N GLU A 68 -32.80 -57.65 41.92
CA GLU A 68 -31.67 -57.67 42.83
C GLU A 68 -30.93 -56.36 42.59
N ASP A 69 -30.58 -55.68 43.67
CA ASP A 69 -29.74 -54.49 43.62
C ASP A 69 -28.36 -54.86 43.01
N GLU A 70 -28.30 -55.20 41.73
CA GLU A 70 -27.39 -54.49 40.83
C GLU A 70 -28.00 -53.10 40.60
N VAL A 71 -28.07 -52.34 41.70
CA VAL A 71 -27.38 -51.07 41.75
C VAL A 71 -26.05 -51.35 41.05
N HIS A 72 -25.98 -51.16 39.73
CA HIS A 72 -24.83 -50.45 39.23
C HIS A 72 -24.81 -49.25 40.15
N PRO A 73 -23.86 -49.14 41.09
CA PRO A 73 -23.72 -47.87 41.75
C PRO A 73 -23.61 -46.92 40.55
N LYS A 74 -24.39 -45.83 40.54
CA LYS A 74 -23.89 -44.59 39.90
C LYS A 74 -22.46 -44.56 40.38
N ARG A 75 -21.50 -45.05 39.57
CA ARG A 75 -20.20 -45.56 40.05
C ARG A 75 -19.76 -44.43 40.92
N ARG A 76 -19.83 -44.59 42.26
CA ARG A 76 -19.84 -43.43 43.16
C ARG A 76 -18.47 -42.89 42.90
N SER A 77 -18.38 -41.87 42.04
CA SER A 77 -17.11 -41.40 41.51
C SER A 77 -16.34 -41.17 42.77
N ALA A 78 -15.22 -41.89 42.91
CA ALA A 78 -14.62 -42.09 44.21
C ALA A 78 -14.45 -40.71 44.83
N ARG A 79 -14.48 -40.59 46.15
CA ARG A 79 -14.29 -39.27 46.79
C ARG A 79 -13.09 -38.52 46.18
N ALA A 80 -12.06 -39.26 45.76
CA ALA A 80 -10.96 -38.81 44.91
C ALA A 80 -11.37 -38.21 43.54
N ASP A 81 -12.16 -38.91 42.71
CA ASP A 81 -12.64 -38.43 41.40
C ASP A 81 -13.49 -37.16 41.51
N ASN A 82 -14.37 -37.08 42.51
CA ASN A 82 -15.17 -35.88 42.76
C ASN A 82 -14.29 -34.71 43.21
N LEU A 83 -13.36 -34.96 44.13
CA LEU A 83 -12.42 -33.95 44.60
C LEU A 83 -11.53 -33.46 43.46
N GLN A 84 -11.07 -34.36 42.58
CA GLN A 84 -10.31 -34.01 41.38
C GLN A 84 -11.14 -33.15 40.41
N ARG A 85 -12.43 -33.47 40.19
CA ARG A 85 -13.33 -32.62 39.39
C ARG A 85 -13.49 -31.21 39.98
N TYR A 86 -13.64 -31.08 41.29
CA TYR A 86 -13.73 -29.78 41.96
C TYR A 86 -12.40 -29.02 41.93
N MET A 87 -11.27 -29.70 42.12
CA MET A 87 -9.94 -29.09 42.02
C MET A 87 -9.67 -28.60 40.59
N ASN A 88 -9.98 -29.39 39.57
CA ASN A 88 -9.84 -28.99 38.17
C ASN A 88 -10.74 -27.78 37.85
N LYS A 89 -11.97 -27.77 38.36
CA LYS A 89 -12.88 -26.63 38.20
C LYS A 89 -12.36 -25.38 38.91
N ALA A 90 -11.81 -25.51 40.12
CA ALA A 90 -11.22 -24.40 40.86
C ALA A 90 -9.95 -23.86 40.19
N GLN A 91 -9.08 -24.75 39.70
CA GLN A 91 -7.91 -24.38 38.91
C GLN A 91 -8.30 -23.65 37.62
N HIS A 92 -9.32 -24.14 36.92
CA HIS A 92 -9.85 -23.48 35.73
C HIS A 92 -10.38 -22.07 36.06
N HIS A 93 -11.17 -21.91 37.12
CA HIS A 93 -11.65 -20.59 37.54
C HIS A 93 -10.51 -19.64 37.95
N ARG A 94 -9.47 -20.15 38.62
CA ARG A 94 -8.27 -19.34 38.94
C ARG A 94 -7.50 -18.93 37.69
N ALA A 95 -7.29 -19.84 36.74
CA ALA A 95 -6.64 -19.54 35.47
C ALA A 95 -7.42 -18.49 34.67
N MET A 96 -8.76 -18.58 34.66
CA MET A 96 -9.63 -17.59 34.02
C MET A 96 -9.53 -16.22 34.70
N ALA A 97 -9.52 -16.17 36.03
CA ALA A 97 -9.34 -14.91 36.77
C ALA A 97 -7.96 -14.27 36.49
N GLN A 98 -6.90 -15.08 36.45
CA GLN A 98 -5.55 -14.60 36.11
C GLN A 98 -5.43 -14.17 34.63
N ALA A 99 -6.18 -14.79 33.73
CA ALA A 99 -6.23 -14.36 32.33
C ALA A 99 -6.99 -13.02 32.19
N ARG A 100 -8.07 -12.83 32.94
CA ARG A 100 -8.86 -11.58 32.95
C ARG A 100 -8.13 -10.39 33.56
N SER A 101 -7.13 -10.63 34.42
CA SER A 101 -6.30 -9.56 34.99
C SER A 101 -5.24 -9.04 34.01
N LYS A 102 -5.03 -9.70 32.87
CA LYS A 102 -4.12 -9.23 31.81
C LYS A 102 -4.91 -8.47 30.75
N ALA A 103 -4.32 -7.40 30.22
CA ALA A 103 -4.91 -6.68 29.09
C ALA A 103 -4.98 -7.61 27.86
N ILE A 104 -6.18 -7.75 27.30
CA ILE A 104 -6.44 -8.61 26.14
C ILE A 104 -5.91 -7.97 24.85
N VAL A 105 -6.08 -6.65 24.72
CA VAL A 105 -5.56 -5.89 23.58
C VAL A 105 -4.23 -5.27 23.99
N GLN A 106 -3.14 -5.70 23.34
CA GLN A 106 -1.80 -5.16 23.54
C GLN A 106 -1.33 -4.58 22.20
N GLY A 107 -1.02 -3.28 22.17
CA GLY A 107 -0.57 -2.61 20.95
C GLY A 107 -1.65 -2.38 19.89
N PRO A 108 -1.30 -1.78 18.74
CA PRO A 108 -2.21 -1.56 17.62
C PRO A 108 -2.58 -2.89 16.94
N LEU A 109 -3.75 -2.95 16.28
CA LEU A 109 -4.16 -4.16 15.54
C LEU A 109 -3.25 -4.41 14.32
N VAL A 110 -2.86 -3.33 13.65
CA VAL A 110 -1.90 -3.30 12.55
C VAL A 110 -1.02 -2.07 12.78
N ASP A 111 0.28 -2.22 12.56
CA ASP A 111 1.24 -1.12 12.69
C ASP A 111 0.95 -0.05 11.62
N ALA A 112 1.04 1.22 12.00
CA ALA A 112 0.92 2.33 11.05
C ALA A 112 2.05 2.34 10.00
N ASP A 113 3.17 1.67 10.28
CA ASP A 113 4.24 1.46 9.31
C ASP A 113 3.83 0.60 8.11
N VAL A 114 2.70 -0.13 8.19
CA VAL A 114 2.13 -0.84 7.03
C VAL A 114 1.83 0.09 5.86
N LEU A 115 1.57 1.38 6.12
CA LEU A 115 1.27 2.36 5.06
C LEU A 115 2.46 2.58 4.12
N LYS A 116 3.69 2.30 4.57
CA LYS A 116 4.90 2.35 3.74
C LYS A 116 4.89 1.31 2.63
N GLU A 117 4.17 0.20 2.79
CA GLU A 117 4.00 -0.83 1.75
C GLU A 117 3.25 -0.31 0.51
N PHE A 118 2.51 0.80 0.64
CA PHE A 118 1.72 1.38 -0.44
C PHE A 118 2.47 2.44 -1.25
N LEU A 119 3.70 2.76 -0.87
CA LEU A 119 4.53 3.71 -1.60
C LEU A 119 4.99 3.09 -2.94
N PRO A 120 5.02 3.88 -4.03
CA PRO A 120 5.59 3.42 -5.29
C PRO A 120 7.08 3.07 -5.10
N GLN A 121 7.51 1.92 -5.61
CA GLN A 121 8.89 1.42 -5.49
C GLN A 121 9.85 1.95 -6.58
N MET A 122 9.40 2.92 -7.38
CA MET A 122 10.19 3.42 -8.51
C MET A 122 11.34 4.32 -8.02
N PRO A 123 12.56 4.20 -8.57
CA PRO A 123 13.63 5.15 -8.30
C PRO A 123 13.23 6.55 -8.78
N ASP A 124 13.60 7.57 -8.02
CA ASP A 124 13.41 8.96 -8.40
C ASP A 124 14.56 9.41 -9.30
N LEU A 125 14.31 9.43 -10.62
CA LEU A 125 15.31 9.73 -11.66
C LEU A 125 15.28 11.19 -12.11
N ARG A 126 14.72 12.09 -11.29
CA ARG A 126 14.57 13.50 -11.69
C ARG A 126 15.92 14.20 -11.84
N ILE A 127 16.86 13.93 -10.92
CA ILE A 127 18.20 14.54 -10.99
C ILE A 127 18.89 14.04 -12.25
N SER A 128 18.97 12.72 -12.47
CA SER A 128 19.54 12.15 -13.69
C SER A 128 18.90 12.69 -14.98
N SER A 129 17.57 12.82 -15.03
CA SER A 129 16.88 13.38 -16.20
C SER A 129 17.25 14.84 -16.48
N GLN A 130 17.45 15.65 -15.44
CA GLN A 130 17.81 17.06 -15.59
C GLN A 130 19.23 17.21 -16.13
N ILE A 131 20.17 16.34 -15.74
CA ILE A 131 21.53 16.30 -16.27
C ILE A 131 21.52 16.08 -17.78
N PHE A 132 20.78 15.05 -18.23
CA PHE A 132 20.70 14.72 -19.63
C PHE A 132 20.15 15.90 -20.45
N ALA A 133 19.17 16.63 -19.91
CA ALA A 133 18.65 17.83 -20.53
C ALA A 133 19.70 18.94 -20.65
N GLN A 134 20.43 19.25 -19.57
CA GLN A 134 21.43 20.31 -19.56
C GLN A 134 22.65 20.00 -20.43
N LYS A 135 23.14 18.75 -20.36
CA LYS A 135 24.18 18.25 -21.27
C LYS A 135 23.79 18.47 -22.72
N ASN A 136 22.59 18.03 -23.12
CA ASN A 136 22.14 18.13 -24.50
C ASN A 136 21.99 19.60 -24.94
N ALA A 137 21.52 20.48 -24.05
CA ALA A 137 21.42 21.91 -24.33
C ALA A 137 22.80 22.52 -24.60
N LEU A 138 23.76 22.32 -23.69
CA LEU A 138 25.11 22.87 -23.83
C LEU A 138 25.85 22.31 -25.06
N GLN A 139 25.77 20.99 -25.31
CA GLN A 139 26.36 20.38 -26.50
C GLN A 139 25.81 20.98 -27.80
N ASN A 140 24.51 21.28 -27.83
CA ASN A 140 23.90 21.90 -29.00
C ASN A 140 24.39 23.35 -29.19
N GLU A 141 24.51 24.13 -28.12
CA GLU A 141 25.02 25.50 -28.18
C GLU A 141 26.48 25.58 -28.61
N VAL A 142 27.34 24.73 -28.04
CA VAL A 142 28.76 24.63 -28.42
C VAL A 142 28.89 24.25 -29.90
N ARG A 143 28.14 23.25 -30.36
CA ARG A 143 28.15 22.86 -31.79
C ARG A 143 27.66 23.97 -32.70
N GLN A 144 26.64 24.73 -32.30
CA GLN A 144 26.16 25.87 -33.09
C GLN A 144 27.19 27.00 -33.14
N ALA A 145 27.82 27.34 -32.02
CA ALA A 145 28.87 28.36 -31.97
C ALA A 145 30.06 27.95 -32.84
N HIS A 146 30.49 26.69 -32.73
CA HIS A 146 31.54 26.12 -33.57
C HIS A 146 31.16 26.15 -35.06
N ALA A 147 29.95 25.72 -35.42
CA ALA A 147 29.47 25.76 -36.80
C ALA A 147 29.43 27.18 -37.38
N ARG A 148 29.10 28.19 -36.57
CA ARG A 148 29.14 29.61 -36.98
C ARG A 148 30.56 30.08 -37.26
N ARG A 149 31.52 29.80 -36.36
CA ARG A 149 32.94 30.13 -36.55
C ARG A 149 33.49 29.43 -37.80
N ALA A 150 33.20 28.14 -37.94
CA ALA A 150 33.63 27.37 -39.10
C ALA A 150 33.04 27.93 -40.43
N ALA A 151 31.78 28.36 -40.43
CA ALA A 151 31.16 28.99 -41.58
C ALA A 151 31.78 30.35 -41.93
N GLN A 152 32.15 31.16 -40.93
CA GLN A 152 32.85 32.43 -41.12
C GLN A 152 34.23 32.21 -41.77
N GLU A 153 35.05 31.33 -41.20
CA GLU A 153 36.39 31.01 -41.73
C GLU A 153 36.33 30.39 -43.13
N THR A 154 35.31 29.56 -43.40
CA THR A 154 35.06 29.04 -44.77
C THR A 154 34.68 30.18 -45.73
N GLY A 155 33.86 31.13 -45.27
CA GLY A 155 33.47 32.31 -46.05
C GLY A 155 34.68 33.20 -46.39
N GLU A 156 35.60 33.38 -45.45
CA GLU A 156 36.86 34.10 -45.66
C GLU A 156 37.74 33.41 -46.70
N LEU A 157 37.90 32.09 -46.62
CA LEU A 157 38.65 31.31 -47.62
C LEU A 157 38.03 31.44 -49.02
N LEU A 158 36.71 31.44 -49.14
CA LEU A 158 36.00 31.62 -50.41
C LEU A 158 36.15 33.05 -50.96
N ALA A 159 36.17 34.06 -50.08
CA ALA A 159 36.41 35.45 -50.48
C ALA A 159 37.84 35.63 -51.02
N GLN A 160 38.84 35.08 -50.34
CA GLN A 160 40.23 35.10 -50.80
C GLN A 160 40.41 34.39 -52.15
N PHE A 161 39.77 33.22 -52.33
CA PHE A 161 39.74 32.52 -53.62
C PHE A 161 39.20 33.42 -54.74
N ARG A 162 38.08 34.11 -54.50
CA ARG A 162 37.47 35.01 -55.48
C ARG A 162 38.40 36.16 -55.85
N GLU A 163 39.03 36.80 -54.86
CA GLU A 163 39.96 37.91 -55.09
C GLU A 163 41.18 37.47 -55.91
N GLU A 164 41.79 36.33 -55.55
CA GLU A 164 42.93 35.78 -56.28
C GLU A 164 42.56 35.34 -57.70
N ALA A 165 41.38 34.73 -57.89
CA ALA A 165 40.88 34.38 -59.21
C ALA A 165 40.60 35.61 -60.09
N MET A 166 40.07 36.70 -59.51
CA MET A 166 39.88 37.96 -60.23
C MET A 166 41.22 38.63 -60.57
N ALA A 167 42.20 38.60 -59.67
CA ALA A 167 43.55 39.10 -59.94
C ALA A 167 44.25 38.30 -61.05
N ALA A 168 44.08 36.97 -61.06
CA ALA A 168 44.57 36.11 -62.14
C ALA A 168 43.92 36.45 -63.48
N ALA A 169 42.61 36.73 -63.50
CA ALA A 169 41.88 37.17 -64.69
C ALA A 169 42.34 38.52 -65.23
N LEU A 170 42.68 39.47 -64.36
CA LEU A 170 43.13 40.81 -64.74
C LEU A 170 44.59 40.84 -65.25
N THR A 171 45.41 39.85 -64.86
CA THR A 171 46.84 39.81 -65.18
C THR A 171 47.22 38.83 -66.28
N ALA A 172 46.33 37.91 -66.66
CA ALA A 172 46.58 36.96 -67.73
C ALA A 172 46.58 37.65 -69.11
N GLN A 173 47.61 37.38 -69.92
CA GLN A 173 47.75 37.96 -71.25
C GLN A 173 47.18 37.06 -72.36
N THR A 174 46.93 35.78 -72.04
CA THR A 174 46.37 34.80 -72.97
C THR A 174 45.30 33.91 -72.31
N PRO A 175 44.37 33.33 -73.09
CA PRO A 175 43.37 32.40 -72.58
C PRO A 175 43.98 31.14 -71.93
N GLN A 176 45.07 30.61 -72.47
CA GLN A 176 45.79 29.46 -71.89
C GLN A 176 46.44 29.80 -70.54
N GLU A 177 47.02 31.01 -70.40
CA GLU A 177 47.60 31.46 -69.14
C GLU A 177 46.52 31.65 -68.06
N LEU A 178 45.35 32.18 -68.44
CA LEU A 178 44.21 32.31 -67.54
C LEU A 178 43.71 30.95 -67.04
N ALA A 179 43.53 29.99 -67.94
CA ALA A 179 43.10 28.64 -67.58
C ALA A 179 44.06 27.98 -66.58
N THR A 180 45.37 28.10 -66.83
CA THR A 180 46.40 27.51 -65.97
C THR A 180 46.40 28.16 -64.58
N LYS A 181 46.33 29.50 -64.49
CA LYS A 181 46.25 30.22 -63.20
C LYS A 181 44.97 29.91 -62.42
N LEU A 182 43.84 29.74 -63.12
CA LEU A 182 42.57 29.35 -62.50
C LEU A 182 42.60 27.92 -61.96
N ASP A 183 43.22 26.98 -62.70
CA ASP A 183 43.38 25.61 -62.23
C ASP A 183 44.29 25.53 -61.00
N GLU A 184 45.40 26.28 -60.99
CA GLU A 184 46.33 26.36 -59.85
C GLU A 184 45.65 26.96 -58.60
N THR A 185 44.92 28.07 -58.75
CA THR A 185 44.18 28.69 -57.64
C THR A 185 43.06 27.78 -57.14
N THR A 186 42.33 27.10 -58.04
CA THR A 186 41.30 26.14 -57.66
C THR A 186 41.88 24.95 -56.89
N ALA A 187 43.03 24.42 -57.32
CA ALA A 187 43.73 23.33 -56.63
C ALA A 187 44.20 23.74 -55.23
N LEU A 188 44.80 24.93 -55.10
CA LEU A 188 45.27 25.48 -53.82
C LEU A 188 44.12 25.63 -52.80
N TYR A 189 43.02 26.25 -53.22
CA TYR A 189 41.89 26.48 -52.32
C TYR A 189 41.09 25.22 -52.02
N SER A 190 41.01 24.27 -52.95
CA SER A 190 40.46 22.93 -52.67
C SER A 190 41.26 22.23 -51.56
N GLN A 191 42.59 22.33 -51.58
CA GLN A 191 43.45 21.76 -50.54
C GLN A 191 43.29 22.48 -49.19
N LYS A 192 43.21 23.83 -49.19
CA LYS A 192 42.95 24.63 -47.98
C LYS A 192 41.61 24.28 -47.33
N ILE A 193 40.54 24.18 -48.12
CA ILE A 193 39.19 23.82 -47.63
C ILE A 193 39.15 22.38 -47.10
N ALA A 194 39.85 21.44 -47.74
CA ALA A 194 39.95 20.07 -47.26
C ALA A 194 40.73 19.96 -45.93
N ALA A 195 41.86 20.68 -45.81
CA ALA A 195 42.64 20.74 -44.58
C ALA A 195 41.84 21.40 -43.44
N PHE A 196 41.13 22.48 -43.76
CA PHE A 196 40.21 23.15 -42.84
C PHE A 196 39.12 22.20 -42.35
N SER A 197 38.42 21.51 -43.25
CA SER A 197 37.35 20.56 -42.88
C SER A 197 37.86 19.43 -41.99
N LYS A 198 39.09 18.95 -42.22
CA LYS A 198 39.73 17.93 -41.40
C LYS A 198 40.07 18.44 -39.99
N ASN A 199 40.56 19.67 -39.88
CA ASN A 199 40.82 20.32 -38.59
C ASN A 199 39.52 20.60 -37.82
N GLN A 200 38.45 20.99 -38.52
CA GLN A 200 37.14 21.26 -37.92
C GLN A 200 36.42 20.00 -37.42
N GLN A 201 36.60 18.85 -38.08
CA GLN A 201 36.12 17.57 -37.55
C GLN A 201 36.80 17.20 -36.22
N ALA A 202 38.10 17.47 -36.11
CA ALA A 202 38.84 17.27 -34.86
C ALA A 202 38.45 18.27 -33.75
N ALA A 203 38.04 19.49 -34.12
CA ALA A 203 37.66 20.56 -33.18
C ALA A 203 36.17 20.57 -32.78
N SER A 204 35.32 19.73 -33.40
CA SER A 204 33.86 19.66 -33.18
C SER A 204 33.41 19.37 -31.74
N TRP A 205 34.36 19.10 -30.83
CA TRP A 205 34.18 18.83 -29.41
C TRP A 205 34.91 19.83 -28.51
N ALA A 206 35.05 21.06 -28.97
CA ALA A 206 35.62 22.15 -28.18
C ALA A 206 34.90 22.30 -26.83
N LEU A 207 35.66 22.65 -25.79
CA LEU A 207 35.11 23.02 -24.49
C LEU A 207 34.22 24.28 -24.61
N PRO A 208 33.19 24.42 -23.76
CA PRO A 208 32.39 25.64 -23.72
C PRO A 208 33.27 26.85 -23.39
N ASP A 209 32.95 28.01 -23.97
CA ASP A 209 33.60 29.26 -23.61
C ASP A 209 33.08 29.82 -22.26
N GLU A 210 33.67 30.92 -21.80
CA GLU A 210 33.38 31.50 -20.48
C GLU A 210 31.91 31.92 -20.35
N GLU A 211 31.32 32.51 -21.39
CA GLU A 211 29.91 32.93 -21.40
C GLU A 211 28.98 31.71 -21.35
N GLN A 212 29.26 30.68 -22.15
CA GLN A 212 28.51 29.42 -22.14
C GLN A 212 28.61 28.70 -20.80
N SER A 213 29.81 28.67 -20.21
CA SER A 213 30.05 28.08 -18.90
C SER A 213 29.27 28.82 -17.80
N LEU A 214 29.26 30.16 -17.82
CA LEU A 214 28.47 30.97 -16.88
C LEU A 214 26.97 30.74 -17.02
N LEU A 215 26.45 30.70 -18.25
CA LEU A 215 25.04 30.43 -18.53
C LEU A 215 24.63 29.03 -18.05
N SER A 216 25.48 28.02 -18.29
CA SER A 216 25.23 26.65 -17.83
C SER A 216 25.16 26.57 -16.30
N ARG A 217 26.02 27.32 -15.61
CA ARG A 217 26.02 27.39 -14.14
C ARG A 217 24.73 28.02 -13.61
N GLN A 218 24.27 29.12 -14.21
CA GLN A 218 22.99 29.74 -13.84
C GLN A 218 21.82 28.79 -14.08
N THR A 219 21.78 28.12 -15.23
CA THR A 219 20.71 27.17 -15.56
C THR A 219 20.68 25.97 -14.61
N LEU A 220 21.85 25.48 -14.18
CA LEU A 220 21.95 24.44 -13.16
C LEU A 220 21.45 24.92 -11.79
N GLN A 221 21.71 26.18 -11.41
CA GLN A 221 21.19 26.77 -10.17
C GLN A 221 19.66 26.90 -10.22
N ASP A 222 19.09 27.43 -11.30
CA ASP A 222 17.63 27.52 -11.48
C ASP A 222 16.98 26.12 -11.45
N ALA A 223 17.66 25.12 -12.01
CA ALA A 223 17.21 23.73 -11.95
C ALA A 223 17.23 23.16 -10.52
N VAL A 224 18.23 23.51 -9.70
CA VAL A 224 18.28 23.14 -8.28
C VAL A 224 17.09 23.72 -7.53
N ASP A 225 16.74 24.99 -7.77
CA ASP A 225 15.59 25.63 -7.13
C ASP A 225 14.29 24.94 -7.52
N GLY A 226 14.08 24.70 -8.83
CA GLY A 226 12.89 23.99 -9.33
C GLY A 226 12.79 22.54 -8.83
N LEU A 227 13.92 21.82 -8.71
CA LEU A 227 13.97 20.48 -8.11
C LEU A 227 13.64 20.54 -6.62
N THR A 228 14.15 21.55 -5.90
CA THR A 228 13.90 21.73 -4.47
C THR A 228 12.40 21.96 -4.21
N GLU A 229 11.74 22.82 -4.99
CA GLU A 229 10.30 23.02 -4.93
C GLU A 229 9.51 21.73 -5.24
N GLY A 230 9.96 20.98 -6.26
CA GLY A 230 9.37 19.68 -6.61
C GLY A 230 9.51 18.65 -5.48
N ILE A 231 10.67 18.61 -4.81
CA ILE A 231 10.93 17.73 -3.66
C ILE A 231 10.09 18.14 -2.46
N GLU A 232 9.94 19.44 -2.19
CA GLU A 232 9.08 19.93 -1.12
C GLU A 232 7.62 19.53 -1.36
N ARG A 233 7.14 19.71 -2.58
CA ARG A 233 5.80 19.30 -2.97
C ARG A 233 5.61 17.79 -2.81
N ASP A 234 6.57 16.99 -3.24
CA ASP A 234 6.38 15.54 -3.34
C ASP A 234 6.71 14.82 -2.03
N TYR A 235 7.76 15.22 -1.32
CA TYR A 235 8.29 14.55 -0.11
C TYR A 235 8.31 15.43 1.15
N GLY A 236 7.89 16.69 1.06
CA GLY A 236 7.79 17.59 2.21
C GLY A 236 9.02 18.48 2.43
N SER A 237 8.83 19.56 3.19
CA SER A 237 9.81 20.62 3.38
C SER A 237 11.09 20.17 4.08
N VAL A 238 11.00 19.26 5.05
CA VAL A 238 12.17 18.70 5.74
C VAL A 238 13.04 17.91 4.77
N CYS A 239 12.44 17.10 3.90
CA CYS A 239 13.17 16.37 2.86
C CYS A 239 13.85 17.33 1.88
N ALA A 240 13.16 18.39 1.45
CA ALA A 240 13.72 19.42 0.56
C ALA A 240 14.95 20.11 1.18
N GLN A 241 14.86 20.54 2.44
CA GLN A 241 15.98 21.15 3.16
C GLN A 241 17.19 20.22 3.29
N LYS A 242 16.96 18.91 3.47
CA LYS A 242 18.02 17.91 3.56
C LYS A 242 18.58 17.50 2.19
N ALA A 243 17.80 17.62 1.13
CA ALA A 243 18.21 17.35 -0.24
C ALA A 243 19.00 18.52 -0.85
N GLN A 244 18.76 19.75 -0.42
CA GLN A 244 19.38 20.95 -0.99
C GLN A 244 20.92 20.88 -1.09
N PRO A 245 21.68 20.41 -0.08
CA PRO A 245 23.13 20.23 -0.21
C PRO A 245 23.54 19.19 -1.26
N VAL A 246 22.74 18.13 -1.43
CA VAL A 246 22.97 17.09 -2.46
C VAL A 246 22.77 17.69 -3.84
N LEU A 247 21.71 18.48 -4.03
CA LEU A 247 21.40 19.13 -5.30
C LEU A 247 22.46 20.16 -5.69
N HIS A 248 22.93 21.00 -4.75
CA HIS A 248 23.99 21.97 -5.03
C HIS A 248 25.32 21.28 -5.34
N LYS A 249 25.70 20.25 -4.57
CA LYS A 249 26.91 19.47 -4.87
C LYS A 249 26.84 18.86 -6.26
N ALA A 250 25.70 18.24 -6.60
CA ALA A 250 25.51 17.65 -7.92
C ALA A 250 25.61 18.71 -9.02
N ALA A 251 24.99 19.88 -8.85
CA ALA A 251 25.09 20.99 -9.80
C ALA A 251 26.54 21.48 -10.00
N ASP A 252 27.31 21.62 -8.92
CA ASP A 252 28.72 22.00 -8.99
C ASP A 252 29.57 20.91 -9.70
N ASP A 253 29.35 19.64 -9.38
CA ASP A 253 30.04 18.49 -9.98
C ASP A 253 29.68 18.36 -11.48
N TYR A 254 28.42 18.60 -11.88
CA TYR A 254 28.01 18.64 -13.29
C TYR A 254 28.67 19.79 -14.04
N TRP A 255 28.67 20.99 -13.46
CA TRP A 255 29.32 22.13 -14.06
C TRP A 255 30.82 21.89 -14.26
N LEU A 256 31.48 21.26 -13.29
CA LEU A 256 32.88 20.87 -13.41
C LEU A 256 33.10 19.88 -14.56
N ALA A 257 32.28 18.83 -14.66
CA ALA A 257 32.38 17.87 -15.77
C ALA A 257 32.18 18.53 -17.15
N LEU A 258 31.18 19.42 -17.28
CA LEU A 258 30.89 20.13 -18.53
C LEU A 258 31.99 21.12 -18.95
N SER A 259 32.72 21.70 -17.98
CA SER A 259 33.71 22.74 -18.25
C SER A 259 35.16 22.24 -18.35
N SER A 260 35.44 20.99 -17.96
CA SER A 260 36.81 20.47 -17.87
C SER A 260 37.09 19.23 -18.72
N VAL A 261 36.09 18.46 -19.13
CA VAL A 261 36.28 17.22 -19.89
C VAL A 261 36.20 17.48 -21.39
N SER A 262 37.28 17.18 -22.12
CA SER A 262 37.41 17.45 -23.56
C SER A 262 37.05 16.25 -24.45
N ASP A 263 36.98 15.04 -23.88
CA ASP A 263 36.56 13.83 -24.62
C ASP A 263 35.07 13.51 -24.40
N PRO A 264 34.28 13.27 -25.47
CA PRO A 264 32.85 12.98 -25.33
C PRO A 264 32.51 11.70 -24.58
N GLN A 265 33.36 10.66 -24.65
CA GLN A 265 33.10 9.42 -23.94
C GLN A 265 33.37 9.59 -22.45
N GLU A 266 34.48 10.25 -22.10
CA GLU A 266 34.80 10.60 -20.71
C GLU A 266 33.75 11.55 -20.11
N MET A 267 33.28 12.55 -20.88
CA MET A 267 32.23 13.46 -20.42
C MET A 267 30.93 12.71 -20.12
N GLU A 268 30.55 11.74 -20.97
CA GLU A 268 29.35 10.94 -20.72
C GLU A 268 29.48 10.06 -19.48
N GLN A 269 30.65 9.46 -19.28
CA GLN A 269 30.93 8.64 -18.10
C GLN A 269 30.87 9.47 -16.83
N GLU A 270 31.51 10.65 -16.81
CA GLU A 270 31.51 11.54 -15.65
C GLU A 270 30.11 12.09 -15.34
N LEU A 271 29.36 12.55 -16.34
CA LEU A 271 28.00 13.03 -16.12
C LEU A 271 27.06 11.93 -15.61
N THR A 272 27.20 10.71 -16.14
CA THR A 272 26.45 9.54 -15.66
C THR A 272 26.83 9.22 -14.22
N ARG A 273 28.13 9.19 -13.89
CA ARG A 273 28.63 8.94 -12.54
C ARG A 273 28.07 9.95 -11.53
N VAL A 274 28.16 11.24 -11.82
CA VAL A 274 27.64 12.29 -10.93
C VAL A 274 26.11 12.15 -10.79
N GLY A 275 25.41 11.77 -11.86
CA GLY A 275 23.98 11.45 -11.84
C GLY A 275 23.62 10.32 -10.88
N ASP A 276 24.30 9.19 -11.01
CA ASP A 276 24.06 8.01 -10.19
C ASP A 276 24.39 8.29 -8.71
N GLU A 277 25.49 9.00 -8.43
CA GLU A 277 25.89 9.41 -7.08
C GLU A 277 24.87 10.35 -6.45
N ALA A 278 24.35 11.31 -7.22
CA ALA A 278 23.32 12.24 -6.74
C ALA A 278 21.99 11.53 -6.48
N ASP A 279 21.57 10.62 -7.37
CA ASP A 279 20.35 9.82 -7.22
C ASP A 279 20.46 8.86 -6.02
N GLU A 280 21.63 8.26 -5.77
CA GLU A 280 21.86 7.45 -4.58
C GLU A 280 21.82 8.27 -3.29
N ALA A 281 22.53 9.40 -3.25
CA ALA A 281 22.51 10.30 -2.11
C ALA A 281 21.10 10.83 -1.81
N PHE A 282 20.36 11.20 -2.86
CA PHE A 282 18.98 11.66 -2.75
C PHE A 282 18.05 10.55 -2.25
N ARG A 283 18.19 9.32 -2.74
CA ARG A 283 17.45 8.16 -2.20
C ARG A 283 17.68 7.96 -0.71
N GLY A 284 18.93 8.15 -0.24
CA GLY A 284 19.24 8.14 1.19
C GLY A 284 18.48 9.20 1.99
N VAL A 285 18.38 10.42 1.45
CA VAL A 285 17.62 11.52 2.07
C VAL A 285 16.12 11.21 2.09
N VAL A 286 15.54 10.78 0.97
CA VAL A 286 14.11 10.44 0.89
C VAL A 286 13.76 9.29 1.83
N ALA A 287 14.61 8.26 1.92
CA ALA A 287 14.39 7.15 2.83
C ALA A 287 14.38 7.58 4.31
N ALA A 288 15.19 8.57 4.67
CA ALA A 288 15.31 9.05 6.04
C ALA A 288 14.28 10.13 6.42
N TYR A 289 13.92 11.01 5.48
CA TYR A 289 13.17 12.24 5.77
C TYR A 289 11.93 12.43 4.89
N GLY A 290 11.68 11.53 3.95
CA GLY A 290 10.58 11.64 3.01
C GLY A 290 9.22 11.49 3.68
N ASP A 291 8.33 12.44 3.42
CA ASP A 291 6.92 12.41 3.80
C ASP A 291 6.03 12.53 2.55
N PRO A 292 5.93 11.46 1.75
CA PRO A 292 5.20 11.49 0.50
C PRO A 292 3.69 11.64 0.73
N VAL A 293 3.01 12.25 -0.24
CA VAL A 293 1.55 12.17 -0.33
C VAL A 293 1.19 10.76 -0.77
N VAL A 294 0.46 10.04 0.08
CA VAL A 294 0.04 8.66 -0.20
C VAL A 294 -1.36 8.67 -0.79
N THR A 295 -1.53 7.95 -1.88
CA THR A 295 -2.84 7.63 -2.44
C THR A 295 -2.99 6.12 -2.43
N VAL A 296 -3.89 5.60 -1.59
CA VAL A 296 -4.10 4.16 -1.44
C VAL A 296 -5.21 3.72 -2.39
N SER A 297 -4.92 2.71 -3.21
CA SER A 297 -5.92 2.11 -4.10
C SER A 297 -7.01 1.36 -3.32
N ASP A 298 -8.18 1.18 -3.93
CA ASP A 298 -9.28 0.43 -3.31
C ASP A 298 -8.87 -1.00 -2.91
N ASP A 299 -8.02 -1.66 -3.71
CA ASP A 299 -7.51 -3.00 -3.43
C ASP A 299 -6.57 -3.01 -2.21
N GLN A 300 -5.69 -2.02 -2.09
CA GLN A 300 -4.81 -1.86 -0.94
C GLN A 300 -5.60 -1.53 0.34
N ALA A 301 -6.61 -0.66 0.24
CA ALA A 301 -7.51 -0.35 1.34
C ALA A 301 -8.30 -1.60 1.79
N ALA A 302 -8.81 -2.40 0.85
CA ALA A 302 -9.48 -3.66 1.14
C ALA A 302 -8.53 -4.68 1.82
N SER A 303 -7.27 -4.74 1.38
CA SER A 303 -6.23 -5.57 2.00
C SER A 303 -5.97 -5.16 3.45
N LEU A 304 -5.81 -3.86 3.73
CA LEU A 304 -5.64 -3.36 5.09
C LEU A 304 -6.86 -3.68 5.97
N ARG A 305 -8.06 -3.48 5.45
CA ARG A 305 -9.31 -3.83 6.14
C ARG A 305 -9.39 -5.32 6.47
N ALA A 306 -8.98 -6.19 5.56
CA ALA A 306 -8.92 -7.63 5.82
C ALA A 306 -7.92 -7.98 6.94
N ARG A 307 -6.74 -7.33 6.97
CA ARG A 307 -5.75 -7.49 8.06
C ARG A 307 -6.33 -7.03 9.41
N LEU A 308 -7.01 -5.88 9.46
CA LEU A 308 -7.67 -5.39 10.67
C LEU A 308 -8.74 -6.36 11.19
N ILE A 309 -9.57 -6.91 10.30
CA ILE A 309 -10.60 -7.90 10.65
C ILE A 309 -9.96 -9.18 11.21
N ALA A 310 -8.93 -9.70 10.56
CA ALA A 310 -8.23 -10.91 11.00
C ALA A 310 -7.59 -10.72 12.39
N ALA A 311 -6.97 -9.58 12.64
CA ALA A 311 -6.43 -9.23 13.95
C ALA A 311 -7.54 -9.14 15.02
N HIS A 312 -8.67 -8.51 14.69
CA HIS A 312 -9.79 -8.40 15.64
C HIS A 312 -10.44 -9.76 15.96
N GLN A 313 -10.53 -10.69 15.01
CA GLN A 313 -11.07 -12.03 15.27
C GLN A 313 -10.28 -12.80 16.33
N GLN A 314 -8.98 -12.57 16.44
CA GLN A 314 -8.17 -13.17 17.51
C GLN A 314 -8.58 -12.61 18.88
N ILE A 315 -8.90 -11.32 18.96
CA ILE A 315 -9.39 -10.66 20.17
C ILE A 315 -10.80 -11.16 20.52
N GLU A 316 -11.70 -11.28 19.53
CA GLU A 316 -13.04 -11.84 19.74
C GLU A 316 -12.96 -13.24 20.39
N ASN A 317 -12.08 -14.10 19.90
CA ASN A 317 -11.88 -15.45 20.44
C ASN A 317 -11.40 -15.43 21.91
N GLN A 318 -10.61 -14.43 22.31
CA GLN A 318 -10.19 -14.27 23.70
C GLN A 318 -11.34 -13.75 24.58
N PHE A 319 -12.11 -12.78 24.07
CA PHE A 319 -13.30 -12.28 24.78
C PHE A 319 -14.40 -13.33 24.95
N ASP A 320 -14.66 -14.16 23.93
CA ASP A 320 -15.64 -15.26 24.04
C ASP A 320 -15.23 -16.26 25.12
N LYS A 321 -13.95 -16.66 25.13
CA LYS A 321 -13.41 -17.55 26.15
C LYS A 321 -13.59 -16.95 27.56
N LEU A 322 -13.24 -15.68 27.74
CA LEU A 322 -13.16 -15.04 29.06
C LEU A 322 -14.50 -14.53 29.60
N TYR A 323 -15.40 -14.06 28.73
CA TYR A 323 -16.63 -13.34 29.10
C TYR A 323 -17.89 -13.86 28.40
N GLY A 324 -17.75 -14.68 27.37
CA GLY A 324 -18.85 -15.26 26.59
C GLY A 324 -19.35 -14.39 25.44
N LYS A 325 -20.31 -14.95 24.69
CA LYS A 325 -20.80 -14.39 23.41
C LYS A 325 -21.38 -12.97 23.49
N GLU A 326 -22.01 -12.60 24.60
CA GLU A 326 -22.54 -11.25 24.76
C GLU A 326 -21.44 -10.19 24.81
N ALA A 327 -20.27 -10.53 25.35
CA ALA A 327 -19.12 -9.62 25.36
C ALA A 327 -18.57 -9.41 23.94
N VAL A 328 -18.58 -10.44 23.10
CA VAL A 328 -18.14 -10.36 21.70
C VAL A 328 -19.00 -9.38 20.90
N LEU A 329 -20.32 -9.32 21.16
CA LEU A 329 -21.18 -8.34 20.49
C LEU A 329 -20.76 -6.90 20.83
N LYS A 330 -20.39 -6.64 22.09
CA LYS A 330 -19.91 -5.31 22.51
C LYS A 330 -18.55 -4.95 21.93
N THR A 331 -17.65 -5.93 21.73
CA THR A 331 -16.35 -5.67 21.10
C THR A 331 -16.50 -5.31 19.62
N ARG A 332 -17.51 -5.88 18.93
CA ARG A 332 -17.79 -5.58 17.52
C ARG A 332 -18.18 -4.13 17.30
N ASP A 333 -19.03 -3.56 18.15
CA ASP A 333 -19.44 -2.16 18.03
C ASP A 333 -18.24 -1.20 18.15
N ILE A 334 -17.30 -1.51 19.05
CA ILE A 334 -16.04 -0.76 19.21
C ILE A 334 -15.14 -0.94 17.98
N PHE A 335 -15.03 -2.16 17.46
CA PHE A 335 -14.22 -2.45 16.29
C PHE A 335 -14.76 -1.81 15.01
N GLU A 336 -16.08 -1.79 14.79
CA GLU A 336 -16.69 -1.16 13.63
C GLU A 336 -16.33 0.34 13.57
N ARG A 337 -16.39 1.05 14.70
CA ARG A 337 -15.93 2.46 14.77
C ARG A 337 -14.46 2.62 14.41
N TYR A 338 -13.59 1.74 14.91
CA TYR A 338 -12.16 1.78 14.61
C TYR A 338 -11.88 1.49 13.13
N LYS A 339 -12.54 0.48 12.58
CA LYS A 339 -12.42 0.09 11.17
C LYS A 339 -12.90 1.21 10.25
N ASP A 340 -14.04 1.84 10.56
CA ASP A 340 -14.56 2.95 9.76
C ASP A 340 -13.63 4.17 9.80
N ALA A 341 -13.04 4.48 10.97
CA ALA A 341 -12.03 5.53 11.09
C ALA A 341 -10.78 5.22 10.25
N ALA A 342 -10.28 3.98 10.32
CA ALA A 342 -9.13 3.55 9.52
C ALA A 342 -9.42 3.61 8.01
N ASP A 343 -10.61 3.17 7.59
CA ASP A 343 -11.06 3.25 6.19
C ASP A 343 -11.12 4.71 5.70
N GLN A 344 -11.60 5.64 6.53
CA GLN A 344 -11.64 7.07 6.19
C GLN A 344 -10.25 7.69 6.04
N ILE A 345 -9.33 7.36 6.95
CA ILE A 345 -7.94 7.86 6.92
C ILE A 345 -7.24 7.42 5.64
N VAL A 346 -7.49 6.19 5.18
CA VAL A 346 -6.78 5.56 4.07
C VAL A 346 -7.36 5.96 2.70
N ARG A 347 -8.64 6.32 2.64
CA ARG A 347 -9.32 6.75 1.39
C ARG A 347 -9.00 8.18 0.94
N ARG A 348 -8.42 9.00 1.82
CA ARG A 348 -8.04 10.38 1.49
C ARG A 348 -6.58 10.45 1.05
N ALA A 349 -6.28 11.35 0.12
CA ALA A 349 -4.90 11.72 -0.19
C ALA A 349 -4.37 12.62 0.94
N ALA A 350 -3.32 12.17 1.63
CA ALA A 350 -2.69 12.92 2.70
C ALA A 350 -1.21 12.53 2.82
N ARG A 351 -0.46 13.29 3.61
CA ARG A 351 0.93 12.98 3.95
C ARG A 351 1.01 11.68 4.74
N LEU A 352 2.01 10.85 4.45
CA LEU A 352 2.24 9.59 5.13
C LEU A 352 2.31 9.79 6.65
N SER A 353 3.09 10.77 7.12
CA SER A 353 3.27 11.07 8.55
C SER A 353 1.93 11.41 9.22
N GLN A 354 1.09 12.19 8.55
CA GLN A 354 -0.24 12.55 9.03
C GLN A 354 -1.16 11.32 9.11
N MET A 355 -1.20 10.49 8.06
CA MET A 355 -2.00 9.28 8.04
C MET A 355 -1.56 8.28 9.13
N GLN A 356 -0.25 8.13 9.34
CA GLN A 356 0.29 7.28 10.40
C GLN A 356 -0.11 7.78 11.79
N ASN A 357 -0.01 9.08 12.04
CA ASN A 357 -0.43 9.68 13.30
C ASN A 357 -1.91 9.49 13.59
N GLU A 358 -2.77 9.72 12.59
CA GLU A 358 -4.22 9.52 12.75
C GLU A 358 -4.59 8.05 12.94
N LEU A 359 -3.92 7.11 12.25
CA LEU A 359 -4.15 5.68 12.43
C LEU A 359 -3.69 5.22 13.83
N ASN A 360 -2.57 5.75 14.33
CA ASN A 360 -2.09 5.52 15.69
C ASN A 360 -3.08 6.04 16.74
N GLN A 361 -3.61 7.25 16.57
CA GLN A 361 -4.62 7.84 17.45
C GLN A 361 -5.93 7.03 17.45
N ALA A 362 -6.39 6.59 16.26
CA ALA A 362 -7.54 5.69 16.15
C ALA A 362 -7.29 4.37 16.89
N GLY A 363 -6.08 3.81 16.76
CA GLY A 363 -5.68 2.59 17.47
C GLY A 363 -5.59 2.76 18.98
N GLU A 364 -5.12 3.91 19.48
CA GLU A 364 -5.13 4.25 20.90
C GLU A 364 -6.55 4.34 21.45
N THR A 365 -7.45 4.99 20.72
CA THR A 365 -8.86 5.14 21.10
C THR A 365 -9.51 3.77 21.20
N TYR A 366 -9.33 2.92 20.19
CA TYR A 366 -9.78 1.53 20.20
C TYR A 366 -9.28 0.76 21.42
N ARG A 367 -7.98 0.85 21.75
CA ARG A 367 -7.40 0.20 22.93
C ARG A 367 -8.03 0.68 24.24
N LYS A 368 -8.20 2.00 24.38
CA LYS A 368 -8.82 2.61 25.58
C LYS A 368 -10.26 2.12 25.77
N GLU A 369 -11.05 2.08 24.69
CA GLU A 369 -12.43 1.58 24.73
C GLU A 369 -12.49 0.08 25.07
N MET A 370 -11.62 -0.74 24.46
CA MET A 370 -11.54 -2.17 24.75
C MET A 370 -11.10 -2.47 26.19
N ALA A 371 -10.16 -1.69 26.73
CA ALA A 371 -9.73 -1.79 28.12
C ALA A 371 -10.87 -1.40 29.09
N ALA A 372 -11.59 -0.31 28.80
CA ALA A 372 -12.75 0.11 29.58
C ALA A 372 -13.86 -0.96 29.57
N LEU A 373 -14.13 -1.57 28.40
CA LEU A 373 -15.06 -2.68 28.29
C LEU A 373 -14.60 -3.88 29.14
N GLN A 374 -13.32 -4.23 29.11
CA GLN A 374 -12.77 -5.32 29.93
C GLN A 374 -12.97 -5.06 31.43
N VAL A 375 -12.70 -3.84 31.90
CA VAL A 375 -12.93 -3.43 33.30
C VAL A 375 -14.41 -3.56 33.66
N ALA A 376 -15.31 -3.02 32.84
CA ALA A 376 -16.75 -3.10 33.09
C ALA A 376 -17.27 -4.54 33.14
N LEU A 377 -16.74 -5.43 32.29
CA LEU A 377 -17.09 -6.85 32.30
C LEU A 377 -16.57 -7.55 33.56
N ASN A 378 -15.33 -7.27 33.96
CA ASN A 378 -14.76 -7.79 35.22
C ASN A 378 -15.60 -7.36 36.44
N GLU A 379 -15.94 -6.08 36.55
CA GLU A 379 -16.81 -5.59 37.62
C GLU A 379 -18.19 -6.26 37.62
N SER A 380 -18.78 -6.46 36.44
CA SER A 380 -20.09 -7.12 36.33
C SER A 380 -20.05 -8.58 36.82
N LEU A 381 -18.94 -9.29 36.57
CA LEU A 381 -18.74 -10.65 37.05
C LEU A 381 -18.53 -10.71 38.55
N GLU A 382 -17.80 -9.76 39.13
CA GLU A 382 -17.63 -9.65 40.58
C GLU A 382 -18.95 -9.37 41.30
N ARG A 383 -19.77 -8.44 40.78
CA ARG A 383 -21.10 -8.14 41.32
C ARG A 383 -22.00 -9.38 41.29
N ARG A 384 -22.09 -10.07 40.14
CA ARG A 384 -22.85 -11.33 40.03
C ARG A 384 -22.32 -12.40 40.99
N ALA A 385 -21.01 -12.51 41.18
CA ALA A 385 -20.43 -13.46 42.12
C ALA A 385 -20.74 -13.12 43.58
N ALA A 386 -20.80 -11.83 43.94
CA ALA A 386 -21.20 -11.37 45.27
C ALA A 386 -22.70 -11.63 45.55
N GLU A 387 -23.56 -11.36 44.57
CA GLU A 387 -25.00 -11.63 44.63
C GLU A 387 -25.31 -13.12 44.87
N VAL A 388 -24.64 -14.01 44.13
CA VAL A 388 -24.77 -15.48 44.32
C VAL A 388 -24.30 -15.94 45.70
N ARG A 389 -23.38 -15.20 46.34
CA ARG A 389 -22.88 -15.50 47.69
C ARG A 389 -23.72 -14.84 48.80
N GLY A 390 -24.73 -14.04 48.47
CA GLY A 390 -25.55 -13.32 49.46
C GLY A 390 -24.80 -12.22 50.21
N ILE A 391 -23.66 -11.75 49.68
CA ILE A 391 -22.82 -10.70 50.29
C ILE A 391 -23.24 -9.36 49.69
N PRO A 392 -23.58 -8.32 50.48
CA PRO A 392 -23.90 -7.01 49.95
C PRO A 392 -22.70 -6.44 49.17
N VAL A 393 -22.97 -5.91 47.98
CA VAL A 393 -21.97 -5.42 47.00
C VAL A 393 -20.99 -4.38 47.61
N SER A 394 -21.38 -3.70 48.69
CA SER A 394 -20.55 -2.77 49.46
C SER A 394 -19.39 -3.41 50.22
N VAL A 395 -19.41 -4.73 50.48
CA VAL A 395 -18.38 -5.46 51.23
C VAL A 395 -17.39 -6.19 50.30
N ALA A 396 -17.77 -6.45 49.05
CA ALA A 396 -16.89 -7.05 48.03
C ALA A 396 -15.83 -6.08 47.48
N ARG A 397 -15.87 -4.80 47.89
CA ARG A 397 -14.99 -3.71 47.44
C ARG A 397 -13.72 -3.49 48.28
N LYS A 398 -13.38 -4.40 49.20
CA LYS A 398 -12.13 -4.33 49.99
C LYS A 398 -11.08 -5.29 49.46
#